data_AF-A0A7K4B4J9-F1
#
_entry.id   AF-A0A7K4B4J9-F1
#
_cell.length_a   1.000
_cell.length_b   1.000
_cell.length_c   1.000
_cell.angle_alpha   90.00
_cell.angle_beta   90.00
_cell.angle_gamma   90.00
#
_symmetry.space_group_name_H-M   'P 1'
#
loop_
_entity.id
_entity.type
_entity.pdbx_description
1 polymer ?
#
loop_
_entity_poly.entity_id
_entity_poly.type
_entity_poly.pdbx_seq_one_letter_code
_entity_poly.pdbx_strand_id
1 'polypeptide(L)'
;MRQPYPGVTIPEYRQLLVKNPAGGLTEELIKATQTAATQPGTVIQVEGEEDLAVVPLAMHAPLGTVILYGQPGKGVVMLTITPATKKRAEDLFTCFEKVGTSTAREVFNF
;
A
#
# COMPACT_ATOMS: atom_id res chain seq x y z
N MET A 1 -4.56 -18.65 -2.83
CA MET A 1 -5.54 -17.55 -2.98
C MET A 1 -6.90 -18.05 -2.54
N ARG A 2 -7.71 -17.25 -1.82
CA ARG A 2 -9.08 -17.66 -1.47
C ARG A 2 -9.95 -17.63 -2.73
N GLN A 3 -10.89 -18.57 -2.84
CA GLN A 3 -11.84 -18.58 -3.95
C GLN A 3 -12.80 -17.39 -3.84
N PRO A 4 -13.28 -16.83 -4.97
CA PRO A 4 -14.32 -15.81 -4.95
C PRO A 4 -15.58 -16.32 -4.23
N TYR A 5 -16.30 -15.42 -3.57
CA TYR A 5 -17.59 -15.78 -2.98
C TYR A 5 -18.57 -16.16 -4.10
N PRO A 6 -19.34 -17.27 -3.97
CA PRO A 6 -20.26 -17.70 -5.01
C PRO A 6 -21.24 -16.60 -5.43
N GLY A 7 -21.44 -16.43 -6.75
CA GLY A 7 -22.33 -15.41 -7.31
C GLY A 7 -21.74 -14.01 -7.44
N VAL A 8 -20.45 -13.82 -7.15
CA VAL A 8 -19.74 -12.56 -7.39
C VAL A 8 -19.01 -12.60 -8.73
N THR A 9 -19.37 -11.68 -9.63
CA THR A 9 -18.58 -11.39 -10.83
C THR A 9 -17.47 -10.42 -10.47
N ILE A 10 -16.21 -10.82 -10.64
CA ILE A 10 -15.07 -9.93 -10.48
C ILE A 10 -14.96 -9.08 -11.75
N PRO A 11 -14.99 -7.73 -11.66
CA PRO A 11 -14.83 -6.88 -12.83
C PRO A 11 -13.42 -7.04 -13.42
N GLU A 12 -13.24 -6.69 -14.69
CA GLU A 12 -11.90 -6.62 -15.27
C GLU A 12 -11.03 -5.62 -14.51
N TYR A 13 -9.77 -5.97 -14.30
CA TYR A 13 -8.80 -5.14 -13.62
C TYR A 13 -7.43 -5.22 -14.30
N ARG A 14 -6.66 -4.13 -14.19
CA ARG A 14 -5.24 -4.11 -14.50
C ARG A 14 -4.48 -4.68 -13.32
N GLN A 15 -3.58 -5.63 -13.56
CA GLN A 15 -2.74 -6.20 -12.52
C GLN A 15 -1.32 -5.63 -12.59
N LEU A 16 -0.78 -5.23 -11.45
CA LEU A 16 0.62 -4.86 -11.26
C LEU A 16 1.26 -5.86 -10.30
N LEU A 17 2.35 -6.49 -10.70
CA LEU A 17 3.13 -7.40 -9.86
C LEU A 17 4.36 -6.66 -9.35
N VAL A 18 4.56 -6.64 -8.03
CA VAL A 18 5.69 -5.93 -7.40
C VAL A 18 6.28 -6.77 -6.28
N LYS A 19 7.55 -6.52 -5.95
CA LYS A 19 8.20 -7.13 -4.78
C LYS A 19 8.33 -6.11 -3.66
N ASN A 20 7.98 -6.50 -2.45
CA ASN A 20 8.20 -5.66 -1.26
C ASN A 20 8.57 -6.53 -0.05
N PRO A 21 9.79 -6.44 0.50
CA PRO A 21 10.17 -7.22 1.65
C PRO A 21 9.39 -6.77 2.90
N ALA A 22 9.38 -7.63 3.91
CA ALA A 22 8.76 -7.32 5.19
C ALA A 22 9.36 -6.06 5.82
N GLY A 23 8.51 -5.22 6.42
CA GLY A 23 8.91 -3.98 7.09
C GLY A 23 9.54 -2.90 6.20
N GLY A 24 9.39 -2.99 4.88
CA GLY A 24 9.96 -2.04 3.92
C GLY A 24 8.94 -1.42 2.97
N LEU A 25 9.39 -0.40 2.23
CA LEU A 25 8.68 0.16 1.08
C LEU A 25 9.65 0.24 -0.10
N THR A 26 9.50 -0.66 -1.08
CA THR A 26 10.28 -0.62 -2.32
C THR A 26 9.78 0.49 -3.24
N GLU A 27 10.69 0.99 -4.08
CA GLU A 27 10.36 1.90 -5.17
C GLU A 27 9.31 1.31 -6.12
N GLU A 28 9.31 -0.01 -6.32
CA GLU A 28 8.29 -0.71 -7.12
C GLU A 28 6.90 -0.56 -6.51
N LEU A 29 6.75 -0.84 -5.21
CA LEU A 29 5.47 -0.71 -4.52
C LEU A 29 5.02 0.75 -4.48
N ILE A 30 5.91 1.71 -4.20
CA ILE A 30 5.58 3.14 -4.19
C ILE A 30 5.04 3.56 -5.57
N LYS A 31 5.72 3.24 -6.67
CA LYS A 31 5.25 3.58 -8.02
C LYS A 31 3.94 2.89 -8.39
N ALA A 32 3.75 1.64 -7.97
CA ALA A 32 2.49 0.93 -8.19
C ALA A 32 1.33 1.62 -7.47
N THR A 33 1.51 2.10 -6.23
CA THR A 33 0.47 2.84 -5.51
C THR A 33 0.12 4.18 -6.18
N GLN A 34 1.10 4.90 -6.72
CA GLN A 34 0.87 6.12 -7.51
C GLN A 34 0.07 5.83 -8.78
N THR A 35 0.38 4.72 -9.45
CA THR A 35 -0.34 4.26 -10.64
C THR A 35 -1.79 3.93 -10.28
N ALA A 36 -2.00 3.14 -9.22
CA ALA A 36 -3.33 2.73 -8.78
C ALA A 36 -4.20 3.91 -8.30
N ALA A 37 -3.57 4.95 -7.71
CA ALA A 37 -4.27 6.16 -7.29
C ALA A 37 -4.86 6.98 -8.45
N THR A 38 -4.34 6.82 -9.67
CA THR A 38 -4.78 7.57 -10.86
C THR A 38 -5.48 6.69 -11.90
N GLN A 39 -5.38 5.37 -11.78
CA GLN A 39 -5.92 4.40 -12.73
C GLN A 39 -6.90 3.45 -12.03
N PRO A 40 -8.21 3.75 -12.07
CA PRO A 40 -9.24 2.89 -11.50
C PRO A 40 -9.18 1.45 -12.02
N GLY A 41 -9.59 0.50 -11.18
CA GLY A 41 -9.55 -0.93 -11.54
C GLY A 41 -8.14 -1.50 -11.56
N THR A 42 -7.21 -0.97 -10.76
CA THR A 42 -5.86 -1.53 -10.61
C THR A 42 -5.77 -2.42 -9.37
N VAL A 43 -5.26 -3.63 -9.54
CA VAL A 43 -4.89 -4.57 -8.47
C VAL A 43 -3.37 -4.65 -8.41
N ILE A 44 -2.81 -4.31 -7.25
CA ILE A 44 -1.39 -4.52 -6.97
C ILE A 44 -1.27 -5.86 -6.25
N GLN A 45 -0.59 -6.82 -6.86
CA GLN A 45 -0.24 -8.08 -6.22
C GLN A 45 1.22 -8.01 -5.79
N VAL A 46 1.44 -8.13 -4.48
CA VAL A 46 2.75 -8.00 -3.84
C VAL A 46 3.32 -9.38 -3.55
N GLU A 47 4.56 -9.62 -3.97
CA GLU A 47 5.39 -10.70 -3.46
C GLU A 47 6.13 -10.19 -2.21
N GLY A 48 5.65 -10.59 -1.03
CA GLY A 48 6.12 -10.12 0.27
C GLY A 48 5.01 -9.46 1.08
N GLU A 49 5.25 -8.27 1.65
CA GLU A 49 4.27 -7.57 2.52
C GLU A 49 3.75 -6.27 1.87
N GLU A 50 2.46 -6.00 2.01
CA GLU A 50 1.76 -4.84 1.44
C GLU A 50 1.23 -3.85 2.49
N ASP A 51 1.33 -4.18 3.77
CA ASP A 51 0.70 -3.48 4.90
C ASP A 51 1.07 -1.98 5.00
N LEU A 52 2.32 -1.63 4.68
CA LEU A 52 2.80 -0.25 4.67
C LEU A 52 2.40 0.55 3.41
N ALA A 53 1.78 -0.07 2.40
CA ALA A 53 1.37 0.59 1.15
C ALA A 53 0.36 1.73 1.38
N VAL A 54 -0.34 1.74 2.52
CA VAL A 54 -1.22 2.84 2.93
C VAL A 54 -0.49 4.18 2.99
N VAL A 55 0.81 4.19 3.32
CA VAL A 55 1.61 5.43 3.44
C VAL A 55 1.76 6.13 2.08
N PRO A 56 2.36 5.52 1.04
CA PRO A 56 2.47 6.17 -0.26
C PRO A 56 1.10 6.37 -0.94
N LEU A 57 0.11 5.49 -0.70
CA LEU A 57 -1.27 5.73 -1.15
C LEU A 57 -1.83 7.03 -0.54
N ALA A 58 -1.70 7.23 0.77
CA ALA A 58 -2.22 8.42 1.44
C ALA A 58 -1.49 9.70 1.02
N MET A 59 -0.19 9.61 0.71
CA MET A 59 0.59 10.73 0.16
C MET A 59 0.09 11.15 -1.22
N HIS A 60 -0.18 10.20 -2.12
CA HIS A 60 -0.40 10.49 -3.54
C HIS A 60 -1.86 10.47 -4.00
N ALA A 61 -2.77 9.83 -3.26
CA ALA A 61 -4.18 9.77 -3.64
C ALA A 61 -4.84 11.16 -3.72
N PRO A 62 -5.83 11.37 -4.61
CA PRO A 62 -6.59 12.62 -4.66
C PRO A 62 -7.27 12.96 -3.33
N LEU A 63 -7.47 14.25 -3.04
CA LEU A 63 -8.27 14.67 -1.89
C LEU A 63 -9.71 14.12 -1.98
N GLY A 64 -10.28 13.74 -0.85
CA GLY A 64 -11.58 13.09 -0.77
C GLY A 64 -11.55 11.57 -1.02
N THR A 65 -10.41 11.01 -1.46
CA THR A 65 -10.27 9.55 -1.58
C THR A 65 -10.48 8.89 -0.22
N VAL A 66 -11.15 7.74 -0.23
CA VAL A 66 -11.28 6.89 0.95
C VAL A 66 -10.40 5.66 0.78
N ILE A 67 -9.47 5.45 1.71
CA ILE A 67 -8.66 4.24 1.79
C ILE A 67 -9.27 3.35 2.88
N LEU A 68 -9.50 2.08 2.53
CA LEU A 68 -9.94 1.04 3.46
C LEU A 68 -8.81 0.06 3.67
N TYR A 69 -8.45 -0.20 4.92
CA TYR A 69 -7.44 -1.21 5.26
C TYR A 69 -7.83 -1.98 6.52
N GLY A 70 -7.30 -3.20 6.66
CA GLY A 70 -7.51 -4.00 7.86
C GLY A 70 -6.49 -3.64 8.95
N GLN A 71 -6.95 -3.56 10.20
CA GLN A 71 -6.08 -3.40 11.36
C GLN A 71 -6.38 -4.47 12.41
N PRO A 72 -5.37 -5.24 12.85
CA PRO A 72 -5.53 -6.23 13.91
C PRO A 72 -6.19 -5.63 15.16
N GLY A 73 -7.21 -6.32 15.68
CA GLY A 73 -7.97 -5.88 16.86
C GLY A 73 -8.90 -4.67 16.63
N LYS A 74 -8.96 -4.11 15.41
CA LYS A 74 -9.83 -2.97 15.06
C LYS A 74 -10.79 -3.27 13.90
N GLY A 75 -10.49 -4.25 13.05
CA GLY A 75 -11.30 -4.56 11.88
C GLY A 75 -10.93 -3.67 10.70
N VAL A 76 -11.93 -3.24 9.92
CA VAL A 76 -11.70 -2.34 8.77
C VAL A 76 -11.61 -0.90 9.27
N VAL A 77 -10.54 -0.21 8.89
CA VAL A 77 -10.32 1.21 9.16
C VAL A 77 -10.54 2.00 7.88
N MET A 78 -11.25 3.11 8.01
CA MET A 78 -11.51 4.07 6.94
C MET A 78 -10.65 5.32 7.14
N LEU A 79 -9.85 5.65 6.13
CA LEU A 79 -9.01 6.84 6.09
C LEU A 79 -9.44 7.73 4.92
N THR A 80 -9.95 8.92 5.23
CA THR A 80 -10.29 9.93 4.22
C THR A 80 -9.08 10.82 3.94
N ILE A 81 -8.74 11.00 2.66
CA ILE A 81 -7.61 11.81 2.24
C ILE A 81 -7.96 13.29 2.29
N THR A 82 -7.38 13.96 3.27
CA THR A 82 -7.42 15.40 3.51
C THR A 82 -5.99 15.97 3.45
N PRO A 83 -5.81 17.30 3.40
CA PRO A 83 -4.47 17.89 3.52
C PRO A 83 -3.73 17.44 4.79
N ALA A 84 -4.44 17.33 5.92
CA ALA A 84 -3.87 16.89 7.19
C ALA A 84 -3.40 15.42 7.16
N THR A 85 -4.18 14.52 6.55
CA THR A 85 -3.78 13.11 6.46
C THR A 85 -2.65 12.89 5.46
N LYS A 86 -2.62 13.65 4.35
CA LYS A 86 -1.47 13.67 3.43
C LYS A 86 -0.21 14.08 4.17
N LYS A 87 -0.27 15.20 4.90
CA LYS A 87 0.86 15.69 5.68
C LYS A 87 1.33 14.66 6.71
N ARG A 88 0.40 14.02 7.42
CA ARG A 88 0.74 12.93 8.36
C ARG A 88 1.41 11.73 7.68
N ALA A 89 0.98 11.36 6.47
CA ALA A 89 1.59 10.28 5.72
C ALA A 89 3.00 10.66 5.24
N GLU A 90 3.21 11.89 4.79
CA GLU A 90 4.53 12.43 4.45
C GLU A 90 5.45 12.44 5.67
N ASP A 91 4.96 12.93 6.83
CA ASP A 91 5.73 12.97 8.07
C ASP A 91 6.12 11.55 8.52
N LEU A 92 5.19 10.59 8.43
CA LEU A 92 5.49 9.18 8.70
C LEU A 92 6.52 8.61 7.72
N PHE A 93 6.43 8.97 6.44
CA PHE A 93 7.40 8.54 5.42
C PHE A 93 8.82 9.07 5.72
N THR A 94 8.95 10.26 6.33
CA THR A 94 10.27 10.77 6.74
C THR A 94 10.93 9.97 7.87
N CYS A 95 10.18 9.12 8.57
CA CYS A 95 10.72 8.20 9.57
C CYS A 95 11.38 6.95 8.95
N PHE A 96 11.22 6.71 7.65
CA PHE A 96 11.87 5.60 6.95
C PHE A 96 13.32 5.95 6.64
N GLU A 97 14.21 4.97 6.81
CA GLU A 97 15.59 5.06 6.36
C GLU A 97 15.77 4.38 5.00
N LYS A 98 16.62 4.97 4.16
CA LYS A 98 16.97 4.36 2.87
C LYS A 98 18.01 3.27 3.10
N VAL A 99 17.62 2.03 2.86
CA VAL A 99 18.51 0.88 2.92
C VAL A 99 19.09 0.60 1.54
N GLY A 100 20.41 0.38 1.46
CA GLY A 100 21.13 0.13 0.20
C GLY A 100 20.99 -1.30 -0.35
N THR A 101 20.39 -2.21 0.43
CA THR A 101 20.19 -3.62 0.09
C THR A 101 18.71 -4.02 0.05
N SER A 102 18.42 -5.10 -0.67
CA SER A 102 17.09 -5.57 -1.07
C SER A 102 16.19 -6.04 0.07
N THR A 103 16.67 -6.13 1.32
CA THR A 103 15.85 -6.60 2.43
C THR A 103 16.13 -5.85 3.74
N ALA A 104 15.07 -5.33 4.36
CA ALA A 104 15.11 -4.80 5.73
C ALA A 104 15.49 -5.89 6.77
N ARG A 105 15.32 -7.17 6.40
CA ARG A 105 15.72 -8.33 7.21
C ARG A 105 17.22 -8.39 7.49
N GLU A 106 18.08 -7.94 6.56
CA GLU A 106 19.54 -7.94 6.77
C GLU A 106 20.01 -6.79 7.67
N VAL A 107 19.24 -5.70 7.76
CA VAL A 107 19.56 -4.53 8.60
C VAL A 107 19.24 -4.78 10.08
N PHE A 108 18.20 -5.55 10.38
CA PHE A 108 17.72 -5.80 11.74
C PHE A 108 17.80 -7.28 12.14
N ASN A 109 18.91 -7.96 11.83
CA ASN A 109 19.22 -9.28 12.38
C ASN A 109 19.22 -9.23 13.92
N PHE A 110 18.13 -9.70 14.53
CA PHE A 110 18.09 -10.23 15.90
C PHE A 110 18.05 -11.75 15.85
#